data_AF-A0A397J8J1-F1
#
_entry.id   AF-A0A397J8J1-F1
#
_cell.length_a   1.000
_cell.length_b   1.000
_cell.length_c   1.000
_cell.angle_alpha   90.00
_cell.angle_beta   90.00
_cell.angle_gamma   90.00
#
_symmetry.space_group_name_H-M   'P 1'
#
loop_
_entity.id
_entity.type
_entity.pdbx_description
1 polymer ?
#
loop_
_entity_poly.entity_id
_entity_poly.type
_entity_poly.pdbx_seq_one_letter_code
_entity_poly.pdbx_strand_id
1 'polypeptide(L)'
;MKKVRLIGLQEKNLHSMNNYIMALQMILDIDKDTGHLCNRIAPLVADWPRQLFIRKAITNLHKTNSQYIIPDKINSFIPILGPLHVSLNSREHVILIYYSFFEKLFHFVFGKRKVLAKKPKPWRINLLLDLAYNGWLE
;
A
#
# COMPACT_ATOMS: atom_id res chain seq x y z
N MET A 1 -17.02 -17.09 -0.97
CA MET A 1 -16.84 -15.84 -0.18
C MET A 1 -18.19 -15.14 0.09
N LYS A 2 -19.01 -15.66 1.01
CA LYS A 2 -20.35 -15.08 1.35
C LYS A 2 -20.32 -14.02 2.47
N LYS A 3 -19.15 -13.49 2.88
CA LYS A 3 -19.00 -12.68 4.11
C LYS A 3 -18.57 -11.22 3.93
N VAL A 4 -18.44 -10.71 2.70
CA VAL A 4 -18.11 -9.30 2.46
C VAL A 4 -19.31 -8.63 1.79
N ARG A 5 -19.87 -7.60 2.44
CA ARG A 5 -20.91 -6.73 1.87
C ARG A 5 -20.34 -5.32 1.77
N LEU A 6 -20.48 -4.72 0.59
CA LEU A 6 -20.22 -3.29 0.43
C LEU A 6 -21.35 -2.53 1.11
N ILE A 7 -21.01 -1.74 2.14
CA ILE A 7 -21.99 -0.97 2.92
C ILE A 7 -22.24 0.40 2.27
N GLY A 8 -21.28 0.90 1.49
CA GLY A 8 -21.42 2.14 0.73
C GLY A 8 -20.14 2.53 0.00
N LEU A 9 -20.26 3.48 -0.92
CA LEU A 9 -19.15 4.15 -1.58
C LEU A 9 -19.38 5.65 -1.48
N GLN A 10 -18.35 6.38 -1.07
CA GLN A 10 -18.40 7.84 -1.07
C GLN A 10 -17.11 8.39 -1.66
N GLU A 11 -17.26 9.19 -2.70
CA GLU A 11 -16.15 9.95 -3.25
C GLU A 11 -15.88 11.14 -2.33
N LYS A 12 -14.62 11.29 -1.92
CA LYS A 12 -14.15 12.45 -1.15
C LYS A 12 -12.84 12.94 -1.69
N ASN A 13 -12.64 14.24 -1.58
CA ASN A 13 -11.41 14.88 -1.98
C ASN A 13 -10.31 14.70 -0.90
N LEU A 14 -9.52 13.63 -0.98
CA LEU A 14 -8.56 13.21 0.06
C LEU A 14 -7.17 13.89 -0.07
N HIS A 15 -7.14 15.22 -0.02
CA HIS A 15 -5.90 16.01 -0.16
C HIS A 15 -5.35 16.63 1.15
N SER A 16 -6.05 16.51 2.27
CA SER A 16 -5.64 17.10 3.55
C SER A 16 -5.91 16.16 4.72
N MET A 17 -5.20 16.36 5.84
CA MET A 17 -5.42 15.59 7.07
C MET A 17 -6.88 15.64 7.55
N ASN A 18 -7.52 16.81 7.51
CA ASN A 18 -8.91 16.98 7.90
C ASN A 18 -9.85 16.16 6.99
N ASN A 19 -9.58 16.13 5.68
CA ASN A 19 -10.40 15.35 4.75
C ASN A 19 -10.29 13.84 5.03
N TYR A 20 -9.11 13.37 5.44
CA TYR A 20 -8.94 11.98 5.90
C TYR A 20 -9.67 11.69 7.21
N ILE A 21 -9.58 12.58 8.20
CA ILE A 21 -10.31 12.42 9.48
C ILE A 21 -11.82 12.36 9.21
N MET A 22 -12.34 13.25 8.37
CA MET A 22 -13.76 13.24 7.96
C MET A 22 -14.17 12.00 7.15
N ALA A 23 -13.24 11.33 6.48
CA ALA A 23 -13.52 10.07 5.80
C ALA A 23 -13.57 8.91 6.81
N LEU A 24 -12.60 8.87 7.74
CA LEU A 24 -12.57 7.88 8.81
C LEU A 24 -13.74 8.03 9.78
N GLN A 25 -14.27 9.24 9.94
CA GLN A 25 -15.45 9.48 10.79
C GLN A 25 -16.64 8.61 10.38
N MET A 26 -16.85 8.32 9.10
CA MET A 26 -17.93 7.42 8.66
C MET A 26 -17.75 6.00 9.20
N ILE A 27 -16.50 5.51 9.23
CA ILE A 27 -16.18 4.21 9.79
C ILE A 27 -16.40 4.24 11.31
N LEU A 28 -16.00 5.33 11.96
CA LEU A 28 -16.21 5.53 13.39
C LEU A 28 -17.69 5.65 13.76
N ASP A 29 -18.53 6.21 12.90
CA ASP A 29 -19.97 6.31 13.11
C ASP A 29 -20.64 4.94 13.04
N ILE A 30 -20.25 4.07 12.11
CA ILE A 30 -20.68 2.66 12.08
C ILE A 30 -20.16 1.90 13.31
N ASP A 31 -18.95 2.23 13.76
CA ASP A 31 -18.36 1.66 14.97
C ASP A 31 -19.07 2.08 16.26
N LYS A 32 -19.77 3.22 16.29
CA LYS A 32 -20.56 3.62 17.48
C LYS A 32 -21.62 2.57 17.82
N ASP A 33 -22.24 1.96 16.82
CA ASP A 33 -23.29 0.97 17.01
C ASP A 33 -22.74 -0.45 17.24
N THR A 34 -21.55 -0.75 16.70
CA THR A 34 -20.98 -2.11 16.72
C THR A 34 -19.90 -2.33 17.77
N GLY A 35 -19.21 -1.27 18.21
CA GLY A 35 -18.14 -1.32 19.22
C GLY A 35 -16.91 -2.14 18.81
N HIS A 36 -16.72 -2.41 17.53
CA HIS A 36 -15.67 -3.30 17.03
C HIS A 36 -14.25 -2.76 17.19
N LEU A 37 -14.06 -1.44 17.20
CA LEU A 37 -12.75 -0.80 17.35
C LEU A 37 -12.36 -0.57 18.82
N CYS A 38 -13.25 -0.84 19.78
CA CYS A 38 -12.94 -0.71 21.20
C CYS A 38 -11.81 -1.67 21.59
N ASN A 39 -10.65 -1.13 22.01
CA ASN A 39 -9.42 -1.87 22.31
C ASN A 39 -8.91 -2.75 21.16
N ARG A 40 -9.26 -2.42 19.90
CA ARG A 40 -8.80 -3.15 18.72
C ARG A 40 -8.20 -2.20 17.70
N ILE A 41 -7.38 -2.77 16.82
CA ILE A 41 -6.75 -2.05 15.73
C ILE A 41 -7.38 -2.46 14.40
N ALA A 42 -7.70 -1.47 13.57
CA ALA A 42 -8.06 -1.65 12.18
C ALA A 42 -6.88 -1.27 11.27
N PRO A 43 -6.32 -2.23 10.50
CA PRO A 43 -5.33 -1.90 9.49
C PRO A 43 -5.99 -1.13 8.35
N LEU A 44 -5.44 0.04 8.05
CA LEU A 44 -5.90 0.90 6.96
C LEU A 44 -4.90 0.82 5.81
N VAL A 45 -5.29 0.13 4.74
CA VAL A 45 -4.46 0.02 3.54
C VAL A 45 -4.43 1.36 2.82
N ALA A 46 -3.25 1.95 2.74
CA ALA A 46 -3.05 3.26 2.16
C ALA A 46 -1.65 3.35 1.54
N ASP A 47 -1.51 4.01 0.39
CA ASP A 47 -0.20 4.24 -0.23
C ASP A 47 0.37 5.58 0.19
N TRP A 48 1.63 5.85 -0.15
CA TRP A 48 2.13 7.22 -0.09
C TRP A 48 1.45 8.07 -1.17
N PRO A 49 0.95 9.29 -0.88
CA PRO A 49 1.06 10.08 0.35
C PRO A 49 -0.09 9.89 1.36
N ARG A 50 -1.05 9.00 1.13
CA ARG A 50 -2.22 8.80 2.02
C ARG A 50 -1.82 8.39 3.43
N GLN A 51 -0.82 7.52 3.58
CA GLN A 51 -0.26 7.16 4.90
C GLN A 51 0.21 8.39 5.70
N LEU A 52 0.75 9.41 5.01
CA LEU A 52 1.27 10.61 5.65
C LEU A 52 0.20 11.32 6.46
N PHE A 53 -1.00 11.49 5.91
CA PHE A 53 -2.06 12.26 6.56
C PHE A 53 -2.64 11.53 7.77
N ILE A 54 -2.81 10.21 7.68
CA ILE A 54 -3.27 9.39 8.81
C ILE A 54 -2.21 9.39 9.92
N ARG A 55 -0.93 9.23 9.57
CA ARG A 55 0.17 9.31 10.56
C ARG A 55 0.23 10.69 11.21
N LYS A 56 0.10 11.77 10.43
CA LYS A 56 0.02 13.15 10.95
C LYS A 56 -1.16 13.32 11.92
N ALA A 57 -2.31 12.75 11.62
CA ALA A 57 -3.47 12.80 12.52
C ALA A 57 -3.17 12.13 13.86
N ILE A 58 -2.62 10.90 13.85
CA ILE A 58 -2.23 10.17 15.06
C ILE A 58 -1.16 10.95 15.84
N THR A 59 -0.13 11.48 15.17
CA THR A 59 0.91 12.27 15.83
C THR A 59 0.34 13.54 16.48
N ASN A 60 -0.58 14.23 15.81
CA ASN A 60 -1.19 15.45 16.37
C ASN A 60 -2.19 15.12 17.49
N LEU A 61 -2.84 13.96 17.49
CA LEU A 61 -3.70 13.50 18.57
C LEU A 61 -2.94 13.44 19.92
N HIS A 62 -1.68 13.02 19.89
CA HIS A 62 -0.83 12.92 21.09
C HIS A 62 -0.07 14.20 21.44
N LYS A 63 -0.24 15.30 20.68
CA LYS A 63 0.39 16.59 21.02
C LYS A 63 -0.49 17.38 21.97
N THR A 64 0.10 17.85 23.06
CA THR A 64 -0.57 18.68 24.09
C THR A 64 -1.09 20.02 23.55
N ASN A 65 -0.46 20.59 22.51
CA ASN A 65 -0.83 21.89 21.90
C ASN A 65 -1.32 21.74 20.44
N SER A 66 -2.00 20.64 20.11
CA SER A 66 -2.56 20.47 18.76
C SER A 66 -3.69 21.47 18.50
N GLN A 67 -3.64 22.13 17.34
CA GLN A 67 -4.73 23.01 16.86
C GLN A 67 -5.90 22.23 16.24
N TYR A 68 -5.75 20.90 16.10
CA TYR A 68 -6.73 20.04 15.42
C TYR A 68 -7.61 19.30 16.42
N ILE A 69 -8.91 19.29 16.15
CA ILE A 69 -9.89 18.46 16.86
C ILE A 69 -9.88 17.08 16.19
N ILE A 70 -9.24 16.11 16.83
CA ILE A 70 -9.07 14.75 16.29
C ILE A 70 -9.79 13.78 17.23
N PRO A 71 -10.71 12.92 16.73
CA PRO A 71 -11.36 11.92 17.57
C PRO A 71 -10.36 10.91 18.16
N ASP A 72 -10.47 10.58 19.45
CA ASP A 72 -9.56 9.63 20.12
C ASP A 72 -9.56 8.25 19.45
N LYS A 73 -10.71 7.83 18.90
CA LYS A 73 -10.83 6.57 18.15
C LYS A 73 -9.96 6.51 16.90
N ILE A 74 -9.40 7.63 16.41
CA ILE A 74 -8.42 7.61 15.32
C ILE A 74 -7.20 6.77 15.69
N ASN A 75 -6.86 6.66 16.97
CA ASN A 75 -5.78 5.81 17.47
C ASN A 75 -6.00 4.31 17.21
N SER A 76 -7.23 3.90 16.86
CA SER A 76 -7.54 2.52 16.47
C SER A 76 -7.09 2.18 15.05
N PHE A 77 -6.73 3.17 14.21
CA PHE A 77 -6.29 2.92 12.83
C PHE A 77 -4.77 2.85 12.72
N ILE A 78 -4.26 1.79 12.07
CA ILE A 78 -2.83 1.70 11.72
C ILE A 78 -2.69 1.74 10.19
N PRO A 79 -2.07 2.80 9.63
CA PRO A 79 -1.82 2.86 8.19
C PRO A 79 -0.74 1.86 7.78
N ILE A 80 -1.08 0.96 6.86
CA ILE A 80 -0.19 -0.07 6.31
C ILE A 80 -0.04 0.06 4.79
N LEU A 81 1.08 -0.46 4.26
CA LEU A 81 1.24 -0.61 2.82
C LEU A 81 0.32 -1.71 2.31
N GLY A 82 -0.33 -1.47 1.17
CA GLY A 82 -1.18 -2.48 0.54
C GLY A 82 -0.38 -3.69 0.08
N PRO A 83 -0.95 -4.92 0.17
CA PRO A 83 -0.28 -6.14 -0.30
C PRO A 83 0.19 -6.05 -1.76
N LEU A 84 -0.56 -5.34 -2.61
CA LEU A 84 -0.18 -5.09 -4.00
C LEU A 84 1.12 -4.29 -4.10
N HIS A 85 1.26 -3.21 -3.33
CA HIS A 85 2.47 -2.38 -3.32
C HIS A 85 3.67 -3.12 -2.75
N VAL A 86 3.47 -3.89 -1.67
CA VAL A 86 4.52 -4.76 -1.14
C VAL A 86 4.99 -5.73 -2.21
N SER A 87 4.06 -6.42 -2.87
CA SER A 87 4.38 -7.37 -3.96
C SER A 87 5.11 -6.70 -5.14
N LEU A 88 4.68 -5.52 -5.57
CA LEU A 88 5.33 -4.80 -6.67
C LEU A 88 6.76 -4.38 -6.30
N ASN A 89 6.93 -3.80 -5.11
CA ASN A 89 8.23 -3.38 -4.60
C ASN A 89 9.17 -4.57 -4.43
N SER A 90 8.70 -5.69 -3.87
CA SER A 90 9.51 -6.90 -3.72
C SER A 90 10.00 -7.43 -5.06
N ARG A 91 9.13 -7.52 -6.07
CA ARG A 91 9.51 -7.98 -7.41
C ARG A 91 10.53 -7.05 -8.07
N GLU A 92 10.31 -5.74 -7.98
CA GLU A 92 11.26 -4.75 -8.48
C GLU A 92 12.61 -4.87 -7.79
N HIS A 93 12.60 -5.02 -6.46
CA HIS A 93 13.82 -5.11 -5.66
C HIS A 93 14.67 -6.33 -6.02
N VAL A 94 14.04 -7.49 -6.28
CA VAL A 94 14.74 -8.69 -6.76
C VAL A 94 15.47 -8.42 -8.08
N ILE A 95 14.82 -7.77 -9.04
CA ILE A 95 15.44 -7.41 -10.32
C ILE A 95 16.63 -6.45 -10.10
N LEU A 96 16.49 -5.46 -9.21
CA LEU A 96 17.54 -4.48 -8.97
C LEU A 96 18.77 -5.09 -8.28
N ILE A 97 18.58 -5.94 -7.26
CA ILE A 97 19.68 -6.62 -6.56
C ILE A 97 20.43 -7.55 -7.52
N TYR A 98 19.70 -8.34 -8.31
CA TYR A 98 20.28 -9.35 -9.21
C TYR A 98 20.30 -8.88 -10.67
N TYR A 99 20.47 -7.57 -10.88
CA TYR A 99 20.33 -6.97 -12.22
C TYR A 99 21.26 -7.63 -13.25
N SER A 100 22.50 -7.95 -12.87
CA SER A 100 23.48 -8.59 -13.77
C SER A 100 23.04 -9.98 -14.25
N PHE A 101 22.35 -10.75 -13.41
CA PHE A 101 21.76 -12.03 -13.79
C PHE A 101 20.59 -11.81 -14.76
N PHE A 102 19.65 -10.93 -14.40
CA PHE A 102 18.47 -10.67 -15.22
C PHE A 102 18.82 -10.02 -16.56
N GLU A 103 19.89 -9.24 -16.64
CA GLU A 103 20.42 -8.70 -17.88
C GLU A 103 20.96 -9.81 -18.81
N LYS A 104 21.68 -10.79 -18.25
CA LYS A 104 22.14 -11.97 -19.01
C LYS A 104 20.94 -12.80 -19.50
N LEU A 105 19.98 -13.09 -18.63
CA LEU A 105 18.74 -13.80 -19.00
C LEU A 105 17.99 -13.05 -20.12
N PHE A 106 17.86 -11.73 -19.99
CA PHE A 106 17.23 -10.89 -20.99
C PHE A 106 17.96 -10.96 -22.35
N HIS A 107 19.29 -10.84 -22.36
CA HIS A 107 20.07 -10.93 -23.60
C HIS A 107 20.06 -12.34 -24.21
N PHE A 108 19.93 -13.38 -23.39
CA PHE A 108 19.78 -14.75 -23.85
C PHE A 108 18.46 -14.93 -24.62
N VAL A 109 17.34 -14.46 -24.07
CA VAL A 109 16.01 -14.62 -24.66
C VAL A 109 15.74 -13.64 -25.81
N PHE A 110 16.13 -12.37 -25.66
CA PHE A 110 15.77 -11.30 -26.60
C PHE A 110 16.92 -10.83 -27.51
N GLY A 111 18.13 -11.37 -27.30
CA GLY A 111 19.32 -11.06 -28.08
C GLY A 111 20.19 -9.94 -27.50
N LYS A 112 21.52 -10.07 -27.70
CA LYS A 112 22.56 -9.20 -27.14
C LYS A 112 22.48 -7.71 -27.53
N ARG A 113 21.76 -7.37 -28.60
CA ARG A 113 21.60 -5.97 -29.05
C ARG A 113 20.46 -5.23 -28.33
N LYS A 114 19.59 -5.95 -27.60
CA LYS A 114 18.48 -5.34 -26.87
C LYS A 114 18.97 -4.85 -25.52
N VAL A 115 18.48 -3.70 -25.06
CA VAL A 115 18.87 -3.12 -23.78
C VAL A 115 17.79 -3.40 -22.73
N LEU A 116 18.18 -3.99 -21.60
CA LEU A 116 17.36 -4.00 -20.40
C LEU A 116 17.50 -2.64 -19.71
N ALA A 117 16.39 -1.98 -19.41
CA ALA A 117 16.43 -0.72 -18.66
C ALA A 117 16.85 -1.00 -17.21
N LYS A 118 17.63 -0.10 -16.59
CA LYS A 118 18.00 -0.20 -15.16
C LYS A 118 16.79 -0.30 -14.22
N LYS A 119 15.67 0.30 -14.62
CA LYS A 119 14.37 0.19 -13.95
C LYS A 119 13.31 -0.29 -14.96
N PRO A 120 13.16 -1.61 -15.15
CA PRO A 120 12.21 -2.14 -16.13
C PRO A 120 10.76 -1.84 -15.74
N LYS A 121 9.86 -1.80 -16.75
CA LYS A 121 8.42 -1.67 -16.50
C LYS A 121 7.88 -2.92 -15.75
N PRO A 122 6.82 -2.80 -14.93
CA PRO A 122 6.29 -3.92 -14.13
C PRO A 122 5.98 -5.20 -14.92
N TRP A 123 5.43 -5.09 -16.13
CA TRP A 123 5.16 -6.26 -16.98
C TRP A 123 6.44 -6.98 -17.41
N ARG A 124 7.54 -6.24 -17.62
CA ARG A 124 8.84 -6.81 -17.98
C ARG A 124 9.54 -7.44 -16.79
N ILE A 125 9.35 -6.87 -15.59
CA ILE A 125 9.77 -7.49 -14.33
C ILE A 125 9.08 -8.85 -14.18
N ASN A 126 7.76 -8.90 -14.32
CA ASN A 126 7.01 -10.16 -14.20
C ASN A 126 7.49 -11.20 -15.23
N LEU A 127 7.63 -10.81 -16.49
CA LEU A 127 8.13 -11.71 -17.53
C LEU A 127 9.51 -12.31 -17.20
N LEU A 128 10.44 -11.49 -16.70
CA LEU A 128 11.78 -11.96 -16.34
C LEU A 128 11.78 -12.88 -15.12
N LEU A 129 10.94 -12.59 -14.13
CA LEU A 129 10.76 -13.46 -12.97
C LEU A 129 10.12 -14.79 -13.37
N ASP A 130 9.12 -14.76 -14.25
CA ASP A 130 8.47 -15.98 -14.77
C ASP A 130 9.46 -16.81 -15.60
N LEU A 131 10.25 -16.18 -16.48
CA LEU A 131 11.31 -16.89 -17.23
C LEU A 131 12.35 -17.53 -16.31
N ALA A 132 12.80 -16.80 -15.28
CA ALA A 132 13.76 -17.33 -14.33
C ALA A 132 13.17 -18.49 -13.50
N TYR A 133 11.91 -18.38 -13.10
CA TYR A 133 11.22 -19.44 -12.35
C TYR A 133 11.02 -20.70 -13.19
N ASN A 134 10.50 -20.57 -14.41
CA ASN A 134 10.27 -21.72 -15.29
C ASN A 134 11.58 -22.39 -15.70
N GLY A 135 12.63 -21.62 -16.02
CA GLY A 135 13.95 -22.18 -16.35
C GLY A 135 14.69 -22.80 -15.16
N TRP A 136 14.20 -22.64 -13.93
CA TRP A 136 14.75 -23.30 -12.74
C TRP A 136 14.08 -24.64 -12.43
N LEU A 137 12.85 -24.84 -12.89
CA LEU A 137 12.09 -26.07 -12.67
C LEU A 137 12.42 -27.19 -13.67
N GLU A 138 13.11 -26.86 -14.76
CA GLU A 138 13.70 -27.81 -15.72
C GLU A 138 15.01 -28.38 -15.18
#